data_AF-A0A3C0KUR0-F1
#
_entry.id   AF-A0A3C0KUR0-F1
#
_cell.length_a   1.000
_cell.length_b   1.000
_cell.length_c   1.000
_cell.angle_alpha   90.00
_cell.angle_beta   90.00
_cell.angle_gamma   90.00
#
_symmetry.space_group_name_H-M   'P 1'
#
loop_
_entity.id
_entity.type
_entity.pdbx_description
1 polymer ?
#
loop_
_entity_poly.entity_id
_entity_poly.type
_entity_poly.pdbx_seq_one_letter_code
_entity_poly.pdbx_strand_id
1 'polypeptide(L)'
;MPALLGQVRLDLSAVLQALFYRLQGREMHAPEVVAFDPSVSDLRRDVETEIDLSGFVLQRISIRRDEEVGNDPLHRRIEAVYKIADSIGRQMFTVIAADYIISEKAVLIRQAAVIPYYPDGADIRFLILPANKLPALKFLKGLSFEELLSLVAENALSRKELERLKPGQPGRFKLAAFNMRKAEPGKSLNIYTSKDDVSGSIRIKDSLSLNKNGWTAALVDGEFMFNTAPGFWFYVGMSDAKESGKIRLLERFHSRIKQ
;
A
#
# COMPACT_ATOMS: atom_id res chain seq x y z
N MET A 1 -3.18 -0.84 -23.42
CA MET A 1 -2.88 0.57 -23.05
C MET A 1 -3.94 1.04 -22.07
N PRO A 2 -3.62 1.82 -21.02
CA PRO A 2 -4.65 2.38 -20.16
C PRO A 2 -5.41 3.47 -20.92
N ALA A 3 -6.74 3.32 -21.06
CA ALA A 3 -7.59 4.34 -21.63
C ALA A 3 -7.66 5.56 -20.69
N LEU A 4 -7.51 6.76 -21.25
CA LEU A 4 -7.80 8.02 -20.54
C LEU A 4 -9.33 8.14 -20.41
N LEU A 5 -9.84 8.61 -19.27
CA LEU A 5 -11.28 8.73 -18.98
C LEU A 5 -12.09 9.47 -20.08
N GLY A 6 -11.47 10.37 -20.84
CA GLY A 6 -12.11 11.07 -21.98
C GLY A 6 -12.30 10.23 -23.26
N GLN A 7 -11.74 9.02 -23.32
CA GLN A 7 -11.92 8.05 -24.41
C GLN A 7 -12.80 6.86 -23.98
N VAL A 8 -13.34 6.89 -22.76
CA VAL A 8 -14.17 5.84 -22.17
C VAL A 8 -15.64 6.19 -22.40
N ARG A 9 -16.47 5.18 -22.69
CA ARG A 9 -17.93 5.34 -22.84
C ARG A 9 -18.52 6.10 -21.64
N LEU A 10 -19.46 7.01 -21.89
CA LEU A 10 -19.98 7.92 -20.85
C LEU A 10 -20.69 7.17 -19.72
N ASP A 11 -21.47 6.14 -20.04
CA ASP A 11 -22.10 5.24 -19.06
C ASP A 11 -21.06 4.53 -18.19
N LEU A 12 -19.99 4.01 -18.78
CA LEU A 12 -18.94 3.30 -18.05
C LEU A 12 -18.26 4.23 -17.03
N SER A 13 -17.99 5.47 -17.42
CA SER A 13 -17.44 6.48 -16.52
C SER A 13 -18.41 6.79 -15.37
N ALA A 14 -19.71 6.94 -15.66
CA ALA A 14 -20.73 7.20 -14.65
C ALA A 14 -20.91 6.02 -13.68
N VAL A 15 -20.95 4.79 -14.17
CA VAL A 15 -21.04 3.56 -13.37
C VAL A 15 -19.83 3.43 -12.44
N LEU A 16 -18.61 3.60 -12.96
CA LEU A 16 -17.39 3.53 -12.15
C LEU A 16 -17.34 4.62 -11.06
N GLN A 17 -17.81 5.83 -11.34
CA GLN A 17 -17.89 6.87 -10.32
C GLN A 17 -18.94 6.56 -9.26
N ALA A 18 -20.15 6.15 -9.67
CA ALA A 18 -21.23 5.78 -8.77
C ALA A 18 -20.82 4.63 -7.82
N LEU A 19 -20.16 3.61 -8.35
CA LEU A 19 -19.64 2.49 -7.58
C LEU A 19 -18.59 2.92 -6.54
N PHE A 20 -17.68 3.83 -6.91
CA PHE A 20 -16.70 4.37 -5.96
C PHE A 20 -17.36 5.21 -4.86
N TYR A 21 -18.36 6.05 -5.19
CA TYR A 21 -19.11 6.80 -4.17
C TYR A 21 -19.91 5.90 -3.24
N ARG A 22 -20.54 4.84 -3.77
CA ARG A 22 -21.21 3.81 -2.97
C ARG A 22 -20.24 3.15 -2.00
N LEU A 23 -19.04 2.80 -2.47
CA LEU A 23 -17.98 2.23 -1.63
C LEU A 23 -17.52 3.20 -0.52
N GLN A 24 -17.51 4.52 -0.79
CA GLN A 24 -17.24 5.54 0.23
C GLN A 24 -18.41 5.81 1.19
N GLY A 25 -19.57 5.17 0.99
CA GLY A 25 -20.78 5.46 1.76
C GLY A 25 -21.42 6.81 1.44
N ARG A 26 -21.11 7.40 0.28
CA ARG A 26 -21.56 8.73 -0.16
C ARG A 26 -22.68 8.62 -1.20
N GLU A 27 -23.78 7.99 -0.82
CA GLU A 27 -24.90 7.72 -1.73
C GLU A 27 -25.47 8.99 -2.40
N MET A 28 -25.42 10.13 -1.70
CA MET A 28 -25.94 11.43 -2.20
C MET A 28 -25.06 12.11 -3.26
N HIS A 29 -23.91 11.54 -3.63
CA HIS A 29 -22.98 12.14 -4.60
C HIS A 29 -22.77 11.30 -5.87
N ALA A 30 -23.54 10.22 -6.04
CA ALA A 30 -23.55 9.50 -7.31
C ALA A 30 -24.07 10.42 -8.44
N PRO A 31 -23.58 10.27 -9.69
CA PRO A 31 -24.15 10.98 -10.82
C PRO A 31 -25.68 10.79 -10.86
N GLU A 32 -26.46 11.88 -11.02
CA GLU A 32 -27.93 11.85 -11.00
C GLU A 32 -28.57 10.86 -12.01
N VAL A 33 -27.77 10.42 -12.98
CA VAL A 33 -28.15 9.48 -14.04
C VAL A 33 -27.90 8.00 -13.70
N VAL A 34 -27.35 7.67 -12.52
CA VAL A 34 -27.08 6.28 -12.12
C VAL A 34 -27.93 5.88 -10.92
N ALA A 35 -28.72 4.82 -11.08
CA ALA A 35 -29.51 4.20 -10.01
C ALA A 35 -28.94 2.83 -9.64
N PHE A 36 -29.06 2.46 -8.36
CA PHE A 36 -28.79 1.12 -7.88
C PHE A 36 -30.11 0.39 -7.67
N ASP A 37 -30.21 -0.86 -8.15
CA ASP A 37 -31.32 -1.73 -7.78
C ASP A 37 -31.34 -1.90 -6.25
N PRO A 38 -32.52 -1.83 -5.58
CA PRO A 38 -32.62 -1.98 -4.12
C PRO A 38 -32.02 -3.27 -3.57
N SER A 39 -31.88 -4.30 -4.40
CA SER A 39 -31.27 -5.58 -4.05
C SER A 39 -29.73 -5.56 -4.05
N VAL A 40 -29.10 -4.51 -4.57
CA VAL A 40 -27.63 -4.36 -4.51
C VAL A 40 -27.22 -4.16 -3.05
N SER A 41 -26.45 -5.09 -2.53
CA SER A 41 -25.92 -5.06 -1.17
C SER A 41 -25.04 -3.81 -0.94
N ASP A 42 -24.91 -3.43 0.34
CA ASP A 42 -23.93 -2.42 0.72
C ASP A 42 -22.53 -2.97 0.45
N LEU A 43 -21.87 -2.42 -0.57
CA LEU A 43 -20.52 -2.82 -0.97
C LEU A 43 -19.49 -2.73 0.18
N ARG A 44 -19.79 -1.98 1.25
CA ARG A 44 -18.93 -1.91 2.44
C ARG A 44 -19.02 -3.14 3.33
N ARG A 45 -20.14 -3.88 3.30
CA ARG A 45 -20.45 -4.99 4.22
C ARG A 45 -20.04 -6.36 3.67
N ASP A 46 -19.88 -6.50 2.37
CA ASP A 46 -19.59 -7.79 1.72
C ASP A 46 -18.12 -8.21 1.80
N VAL A 47 -17.28 -7.40 2.45
CA VAL A 47 -15.87 -7.69 2.65
C VAL A 47 -15.66 -8.04 4.11
N GLU A 48 -15.17 -9.26 4.40
CA GLU A 48 -14.79 -9.74 5.75
C GLU A 48 -13.76 -8.84 6.48
N THR A 49 -13.29 -7.79 5.80
CA THR A 49 -12.55 -6.66 6.37
C THR A 49 -13.22 -5.39 5.86
N GLU A 50 -13.91 -4.64 6.74
CA GLU A 50 -14.46 -3.32 6.39
C GLU A 50 -13.38 -2.49 5.67
N ILE A 51 -13.63 -2.13 4.41
CA ILE A 51 -12.72 -1.29 3.64
C ILE A 51 -12.91 0.14 4.13
N ASP A 52 -12.09 0.55 5.11
CA ASP A 52 -12.03 1.95 5.52
C ASP A 52 -11.30 2.80 4.46
N LEU A 53 -12.06 3.66 3.79
CA LEU A 53 -11.57 4.62 2.80
C LEU A 53 -11.44 6.04 3.36
N SER A 54 -11.53 6.23 4.67
CA SER A 54 -11.37 7.55 5.30
C SER A 54 -10.01 8.15 4.98
N GLY A 55 -9.99 9.34 4.36
CA GLY A 55 -8.76 10.01 3.93
C GLY A 55 -8.15 9.50 2.62
N PHE A 56 -8.77 8.51 1.97
CA PHE A 56 -8.31 7.95 0.70
C PHE A 56 -9.12 8.50 -0.49
N VAL A 57 -8.43 8.74 -1.62
CA VAL A 57 -9.01 9.21 -2.88
C VAL A 57 -8.70 8.27 -4.04
N LEU A 58 -9.62 8.17 -5.00
CA LEU A 58 -9.42 7.40 -6.21
C LEU A 58 -8.30 8.04 -7.05
N GLN A 59 -7.20 7.31 -7.27
CA GLN A 59 -6.06 7.77 -8.06
C GLN A 59 -6.15 7.31 -9.50
N ARG A 60 -6.54 6.04 -9.70
CA ARG A 60 -6.56 5.42 -11.02
C ARG A 60 -7.58 4.30 -11.08
N ILE A 61 -8.20 4.17 -12.24
CA ILE A 61 -9.05 3.05 -12.61
C ILE A 61 -8.35 2.28 -13.73
N SER A 62 -8.28 0.95 -13.60
CA SER A 62 -7.82 0.05 -14.67
C SER A 62 -8.96 -0.90 -15.01
N ILE A 63 -9.58 -0.71 -16.18
CA ILE A 63 -10.64 -1.59 -16.67
C ILE A 63 -10.01 -2.91 -17.12
N ARG A 64 -10.48 -4.02 -16.55
CA ARG A 64 -10.09 -5.38 -16.94
C ARG A 64 -11.07 -6.01 -17.91
N ARG A 65 -12.35 -5.64 -17.79
CA ARG A 65 -13.45 -6.15 -18.61
C ARG A 65 -14.50 -5.06 -18.79
N ASP A 66 -15.01 -4.92 -20.02
CA ASP A 66 -16.22 -4.18 -20.38
C ASP A 66 -16.86 -4.93 -21.56
N GLU A 67 -17.90 -5.71 -21.29
CA GLU A 67 -18.54 -6.59 -22.27
C GLU A 67 -20.06 -6.48 -22.24
N GLU A 68 -20.69 -6.81 -23.36
CA GLU A 68 -22.14 -6.94 -23.49
C GLU A 68 -22.59 -8.27 -22.87
N VAL A 69 -23.77 -8.27 -22.27
CA VAL A 69 -24.35 -9.45 -21.64
C VAL A 69 -25.38 -10.06 -22.59
N GLY A 70 -25.07 -11.23 -23.13
CA GLY A 70 -25.93 -11.89 -24.11
C GLY A 70 -25.94 -11.14 -25.45
N ASN A 71 -27.14 -10.90 -25.99
CA ASN A 71 -27.34 -10.22 -27.27
C ASN A 71 -27.90 -8.79 -27.12
N ASP A 72 -27.93 -8.25 -25.90
CA ASP A 72 -28.42 -6.90 -25.63
C ASP A 72 -27.23 -5.94 -25.42
N PRO A 73 -26.96 -5.02 -26.36
CA PRO A 73 -25.84 -4.08 -26.24
C PRO A 73 -26.02 -3.06 -25.10
N LEU A 74 -27.24 -2.91 -24.57
CA LEU A 74 -27.56 -2.04 -23.46
C LEU A 74 -27.35 -2.73 -22.10
N HIS A 75 -27.24 -4.06 -22.07
CA HIS A 75 -26.92 -4.82 -20.87
C HIS A 75 -25.44 -5.13 -20.84
N ARG A 76 -24.72 -4.65 -19.82
CA ARG A 76 -23.26 -4.72 -19.77
C ARG A 76 -22.73 -5.23 -18.45
N ARG A 77 -21.54 -5.83 -18.52
CA ARG A 77 -20.74 -6.28 -17.38
C ARG A 77 -19.37 -5.66 -17.41
N ILE A 78 -18.94 -5.18 -16.24
CA ILE A 78 -17.63 -4.57 -16.06
C ILE A 78 -16.86 -5.22 -14.91
N GLU A 79 -15.53 -5.21 -15.05
CA GLU A 79 -14.59 -5.45 -13.97
C GLU A 79 -13.48 -4.39 -14.06
N ALA A 80 -13.19 -3.74 -12.95
CA ALA A 80 -12.12 -2.75 -12.86
C ALA A 80 -11.34 -2.86 -11.56
N VAL A 81 -10.09 -2.38 -11.59
CA VAL A 81 -9.26 -2.21 -10.40
C VAL A 81 -9.20 -0.73 -10.06
N TYR A 82 -9.58 -0.37 -8.84
CA TYR A 82 -9.28 0.94 -8.28
C TYR A 82 -7.94 0.91 -7.57
N LYS A 83 -7.06 1.84 -7.93
CA LYS A 83 -5.94 2.27 -7.11
C LYS A 83 -6.41 3.47 -6.30
N ILE A 84 -6.40 3.32 -4.99
CA ILE A 84 -6.85 4.35 -4.05
C ILE A 84 -5.65 4.75 -3.19
N ALA A 85 -5.42 6.05 -2.99
CA ALA A 85 -4.31 6.52 -2.18
C ALA A 85 -4.69 7.69 -1.28
N ASP A 86 -3.95 7.88 -0.19
CA ASP A 86 -4.09 9.04 0.69
C ASP A 86 -2.99 10.09 0.44
N SER A 87 -3.05 11.20 1.19
CA SER A 87 -2.11 12.32 1.05
C SER A 87 -0.67 12.00 1.46
N ILE A 88 -0.46 10.97 2.29
CA ILE A 88 0.89 10.54 2.72
C ILE A 88 1.50 9.48 1.78
N GLY A 89 0.72 9.07 0.76
CA GLY A 89 1.14 8.20 -0.33
C GLY A 89 0.87 6.71 -0.08
N ARG A 90 0.09 6.37 0.96
CA ARG A 90 -0.34 4.99 1.16
C ARG A 90 -1.32 4.58 0.06
N GLN A 91 -1.27 3.32 -0.35
CA GLN A 91 -2.02 2.79 -1.47
C GLN A 91 -2.75 1.52 -1.05
N MET A 92 -4.01 1.41 -1.45
CA MET A 92 -4.75 0.16 -1.44
C MET A 92 -5.41 -0.06 -2.80
N PHE A 93 -5.70 -1.32 -3.09
CA PHE A 93 -6.34 -1.69 -4.34
C PHE A 93 -7.59 -2.50 -4.05
N THR A 94 -8.60 -2.28 -4.88
CA THR A 94 -9.82 -3.07 -4.83
C THR A 94 -10.25 -3.41 -6.25
N VAL A 95 -10.73 -4.63 -6.44
CA VAL A 95 -11.44 -5.02 -7.65
C VAL A 95 -12.91 -4.75 -7.43
N ILE A 96 -13.53 -4.10 -8.41
CA ILE A 96 -14.96 -3.89 -8.46
C ILE A 96 -15.52 -4.55 -9.72
N ALA A 97 -16.65 -5.20 -9.58
CA ALA A 97 -17.39 -5.79 -10.67
C ALA A 97 -18.84 -5.31 -10.61
N ALA A 98 -19.44 -5.08 -11.76
CA ALA A 98 -20.85 -4.69 -11.82
C ALA A 98 -21.51 -5.17 -13.11
N ASP A 99 -22.82 -5.34 -13.01
CA ASP A 99 -23.75 -5.67 -14.08
C ASP A 99 -24.81 -4.56 -14.13
N TYR A 100 -24.99 -3.93 -15.30
CA TYR A 100 -25.85 -2.75 -15.44
C TYR A 100 -26.56 -2.67 -16.79
N ILE A 101 -27.68 -1.95 -16.81
CA ILE A 101 -28.49 -1.70 -18.01
C ILE A 101 -28.46 -0.21 -18.33
N ILE A 102 -28.24 0.11 -19.60
CA ILE A 102 -28.26 1.47 -20.16
C ILE A 102 -29.67 1.76 -20.69
N SER A 103 -30.24 2.89 -20.31
CA SER A 103 -31.50 3.40 -20.86
C SER A 103 -31.32 4.83 -21.36
N GLU A 104 -32.32 5.37 -22.06
CA GLU A 104 -32.27 6.73 -22.63
C GLU A 104 -32.03 7.83 -21.58
N LYS A 105 -32.45 7.62 -20.32
CA LYS A 105 -32.41 8.64 -19.26
C LYS A 105 -31.49 8.29 -18.10
N ALA A 106 -31.14 7.03 -17.95
CA ALA A 106 -30.41 6.55 -16.78
C ALA A 106 -29.66 5.24 -17.03
N VAL A 107 -28.73 4.94 -16.13
CA VAL A 107 -28.07 3.65 -16.01
C VAL A 107 -28.51 2.98 -14.72
N LEU A 108 -28.96 1.73 -14.79
CA LEU A 108 -29.36 0.94 -13.64
C LEU A 108 -28.31 -0.12 -13.33
N ILE A 109 -27.62 -0.01 -12.20
CA ILE A 109 -26.72 -1.04 -11.67
C ILE A 109 -27.57 -2.10 -10.98
N ARG A 110 -27.59 -3.31 -11.54
CA ARG A 110 -28.39 -4.45 -11.05
C ARG A 110 -27.68 -5.25 -9.99
N GLN A 111 -26.37 -5.42 -10.17
CA GLN A 111 -25.51 -6.16 -9.27
C GLN A 111 -24.15 -5.48 -9.21
N ALA A 112 -23.55 -5.47 -8.04
CA ALA A 112 -22.20 -5.01 -7.85
C ALA A 112 -21.52 -5.82 -6.75
N ALA A 113 -20.21 -6.04 -6.90
CA ALA A 113 -19.39 -6.71 -5.91
C ALA A 113 -18.04 -6.02 -5.82
N VAL A 114 -17.46 -6.04 -4.63
CA VAL A 114 -16.15 -5.44 -4.36
C VAL A 114 -15.31 -6.39 -3.53
N ILE A 115 -14.03 -6.52 -3.86
CA ILE A 115 -13.07 -7.31 -3.09
C ILE A 115 -11.74 -6.56 -2.95
N PRO A 116 -11.04 -6.68 -1.81
CA PRO A 116 -9.66 -6.24 -1.68
C PRO A 116 -8.78 -6.93 -2.73
N TYR A 117 -7.85 -6.18 -3.30
CA TYR A 117 -6.86 -6.70 -4.23
C TYR A 117 -5.46 -6.38 -3.72
N TYR A 118 -4.59 -7.38 -3.66
CA TYR A 118 -3.22 -7.25 -3.18
C TYR A 118 -2.27 -7.54 -4.34
N PRO A 119 -1.96 -6.54 -5.19
CA PRO A 119 -1.09 -6.77 -6.34
C PRO A 119 0.33 -7.11 -5.90
N ASP A 120 0.99 -7.95 -6.71
CA ASP A 120 2.39 -8.27 -6.56
C ASP A 120 3.28 -7.01 -6.52
N GLY A 121 4.31 -7.07 -5.66
CA GLY A 121 5.23 -5.97 -5.42
C GLY A 121 4.89 -5.14 -4.18
N ALA A 122 5.85 -4.33 -3.75
CA ALA A 122 5.71 -3.44 -2.60
C ALA A 122 6.12 -2.02 -2.99
N ASP A 123 5.68 -1.06 -2.18
CA ASP A 123 6.10 0.34 -2.28
C ASP A 123 6.78 0.66 -0.95
N ILE A 124 8.10 0.40 -0.85
CA ILE A 124 8.79 0.52 0.42
C ILE A 124 9.37 1.92 0.59
N ARG A 125 8.97 2.58 1.67
CA ARG A 125 9.67 3.77 2.16
C ARG A 125 10.69 3.34 3.21
N PHE A 126 11.97 3.53 2.90
CA PHE A 126 13.07 3.22 3.81
C PHE A 126 13.66 4.49 4.40
N LEU A 127 13.82 4.51 5.72
CA LEU A 127 14.25 5.66 6.50
C LEU A 127 15.33 5.24 7.49
N ILE A 128 16.32 6.12 7.68
CA ILE A 128 17.45 5.91 8.58
C ILE A 128 17.44 7.06 9.57
N LEU A 129 17.58 6.77 10.85
CA LEU A 129 17.59 7.78 11.90
C LEU A 129 18.63 7.48 12.99
N PRO A 130 19.16 8.49 13.68
CA PRO A 130 20.02 8.28 14.84
C PRO A 130 19.24 7.58 15.97
N ALA A 131 19.84 6.60 16.63
CA ALA A 131 19.10 5.77 17.59
C ALA A 131 18.52 6.55 18.79
N ASN A 132 19.12 7.69 19.15
CA ASN A 132 18.66 8.57 20.23
C ASN A 132 17.44 9.43 19.88
N LYS A 133 16.97 9.42 18.62
CA LYS A 133 15.81 10.20 18.19
C LYS A 133 14.47 9.49 18.40
N LEU A 134 14.48 8.20 18.72
CA LEU A 134 13.28 7.42 19.06
C LEU A 134 13.46 6.69 20.40
N PRO A 135 12.36 6.39 21.12
CA PRO A 135 12.41 5.49 22.26
C PRO A 135 12.82 4.06 21.83
N ALA A 136 13.00 3.17 22.80
CA ALA A 136 13.25 1.75 22.53
C ALA A 136 12.06 1.13 21.77
N LEU A 137 12.35 0.18 20.85
CA LEU A 137 11.36 -0.33 19.91
C LEU A 137 10.14 -0.96 20.61
N LYS A 138 10.33 -1.60 21.77
CA LYS A 138 9.24 -2.18 22.58
C LYS A 138 8.11 -1.19 22.92
N PHE A 139 8.42 0.11 23.05
CA PHE A 139 7.44 1.16 23.36
C PHE A 139 6.68 1.66 22.13
N LEU A 140 7.15 1.32 20.91
CA LEU A 140 6.52 1.73 19.65
C LEU A 140 5.44 0.75 19.19
N LYS A 141 5.34 -0.44 19.81
CA LYS A 141 4.43 -1.52 19.38
C LYS A 141 2.93 -1.14 19.43
N GLY A 142 2.60 -0.18 20.29
CA GLY A 142 1.23 0.30 20.47
C GLY A 142 0.76 1.32 19.44
N LEU A 143 1.68 1.95 18.69
CA LEU A 143 1.35 3.01 17.74
C LEU A 143 0.61 2.45 16.52
N SER A 144 -0.25 3.27 15.93
CA SER A 144 -0.78 3.06 14.58
C SER A 144 0.34 3.16 13.53
N PHE A 145 0.05 2.71 12.31
CA PHE A 145 1.01 2.79 11.22
C PHE A 145 1.36 4.26 10.91
N GLU A 146 0.34 5.13 10.91
CA GLU A 146 0.44 6.56 10.60
C GLU A 146 1.24 7.32 11.66
N GLU A 147 0.94 7.09 12.95
CA GLU A 147 1.69 7.69 14.05
C GLU A 147 3.16 7.31 14.00
N LEU A 148 3.44 6.02 13.76
CA LEU A 148 4.81 5.54 13.65
C LEU A 148 5.53 6.10 12.43
N LEU A 149 4.87 6.15 11.27
CA LEU A 149 5.44 6.70 10.05
C LEU A 149 5.78 8.18 10.22
N SER A 150 4.86 8.99 10.76
CA SER A 150 5.08 10.40 11.03
C SER A 150 6.25 10.61 11.99
N LEU A 151 6.24 9.92 13.13
CA LEU A 151 7.29 10.02 14.14
C LEU A 151 8.67 9.64 13.58
N VAL A 152 8.74 8.57 12.77
CA VAL A 152 9.98 8.14 12.13
C VAL A 152 10.44 9.12 11.05
N ALA A 153 9.52 9.60 10.20
CA ALA A 153 9.83 10.53 9.11
C ALA A 153 10.34 11.88 9.62
N GLU A 154 9.75 12.42 10.69
CA GLU A 154 10.18 13.67 11.34
C GLU A 154 11.60 13.60 11.90
N ASN A 155 12.07 12.40 12.25
CA ASN A 155 13.36 12.15 12.88
C ASN A 155 14.38 11.50 11.94
N ALA A 156 13.99 11.21 10.70
CA ALA A 156 14.85 10.59 9.70
C ALA A 156 15.91 11.56 9.21
N LEU A 157 17.11 11.04 8.96
CA LEU A 157 18.17 11.80 8.32
C LEU A 157 17.78 12.07 6.87
N SER A 158 17.99 13.32 6.44
CA SER A 158 17.95 13.65 5.03
C SER A 158 19.09 12.97 4.28
N ARG A 159 18.94 12.85 2.95
CA ARG A 159 19.99 12.32 2.08
C ARG A 159 21.33 13.04 2.26
N LYS A 160 21.31 14.38 2.39
CA LYS A 160 22.53 15.19 2.59
C LYS A 160 23.21 14.89 3.93
N GLU A 161 22.45 14.62 4.99
CA GLU A 161 23.03 14.25 6.29
C GLU A 161 23.64 12.86 6.26
N LEU A 162 22.97 11.93 5.57
CA LEU A 162 23.44 10.58 5.34
C LEU A 162 24.76 10.54 4.55
N GLU A 163 24.90 11.35 3.50
CA GLU A 163 26.14 11.50 2.72
C GLU A 163 27.30 12.12 3.53
N ARG A 164 26.98 12.87 4.59
CA ARG A 164 27.97 13.50 5.49
C ARG A 164 28.42 12.61 6.64
N LEU A 165 27.81 11.43 6.81
CA LEU A 165 28.26 10.48 7.83
C LEU A 165 29.70 10.05 7.56
N LYS A 166 30.54 10.13 8.60
CA LYS A 166 31.96 9.79 8.51
C LYS A 166 32.12 8.32 8.07
N PRO A 167 32.81 8.04 6.95
CA PRO A 167 33.12 6.68 6.53
C PRO A 167 33.87 5.92 7.61
N GLY A 168 33.51 4.65 7.82
CA GLY A 168 34.28 3.75 8.68
C GLY A 168 34.02 3.90 10.18
N GLN A 169 33.15 4.85 10.59
CA GLN A 169 32.79 5.03 12.00
C GLN A 169 31.49 4.29 12.32
N PRO A 170 31.49 3.33 13.27
CA PRO A 170 30.25 2.74 13.78
C PRO A 170 29.39 3.81 14.42
N GLY A 171 28.14 3.92 13.97
CA GLY A 171 27.13 4.76 14.59
C GLY A 171 25.93 3.91 14.98
N ARG A 172 25.26 4.29 16.08
CA ARG A 172 24.01 3.63 16.48
C ARG A 172 22.83 4.29 15.76
N PHE A 173 22.15 3.53 14.93
CA PHE A 173 21.00 3.99 14.14
C PHE A 173 19.80 3.08 14.34
N LYS A 174 18.63 3.60 13.97
CA LYS A 174 17.45 2.80 13.70
C LYS A 174 17.15 2.87 12.21
N LEU A 175 16.79 1.73 11.65
CA LEU A 175 16.35 1.59 10.27
C LEU A 175 14.87 1.27 10.30
N ALA A 176 14.11 1.91 9.43
CA ALA A 176 12.69 1.68 9.32
C ALA A 176 12.31 1.46 7.86
N ALA A 177 11.48 0.45 7.62
CA ALA A 177 10.88 0.16 6.34
C ALA A 177 9.37 0.17 6.51
N PHE A 178 8.67 0.91 5.66
CA PHE A 178 7.21 0.98 5.63
C PHE A 178 6.73 0.50 4.28
N ASN A 179 5.85 -0.49 4.25
CA ASN A 179 5.14 -0.81 3.02
C ASN A 179 3.97 0.15 2.85
N MET A 180 4.15 1.11 1.95
CA MET A 180 3.15 2.10 1.57
C MET A 180 2.01 1.47 0.77
N ARG A 181 2.09 0.18 0.42
CA ARG A 181 0.99 -0.59 -0.17
C ARG A 181 0.38 -1.53 0.86
N LYS A 182 -0.94 -1.48 1.03
CA LYS A 182 -1.68 -2.41 1.90
C LYS A 182 -1.40 -3.85 1.45
N ALA A 183 -0.89 -4.67 2.37
CA ALA A 183 -0.64 -6.07 2.16
C ALA A 183 -1.84 -6.91 2.59
N GLU A 184 -1.85 -8.17 2.17
CA GLU A 184 -2.81 -9.16 2.67
C GLU A 184 -2.70 -9.31 4.21
N PRO A 185 -3.82 -9.55 4.91
CA PRO A 185 -3.78 -9.88 6.34
C PRO A 185 -2.81 -11.03 6.64
N GLY A 186 -2.09 -10.94 7.77
CA GLY A 186 -1.15 -11.98 8.18
C GLY A 186 0.25 -11.91 7.54
N LYS A 187 0.53 -10.99 6.62
CA LYS A 187 1.89 -10.74 6.12
C LYS A 187 2.71 -9.92 7.12
N SER A 188 4.02 -10.15 7.19
CA SER A 188 4.94 -9.42 8.08
C SER A 188 6.12 -8.89 7.29
N LEU A 189 6.44 -7.61 7.50
CA LEU A 189 7.60 -6.96 6.90
C LEU A 189 8.81 -7.13 7.83
N ASN A 190 9.97 -7.44 7.26
CA ASN A 190 11.21 -7.63 8.01
C ASN A 190 12.39 -7.00 7.25
N ILE A 191 13.40 -6.52 7.99
CA ILE A 191 14.65 -6.01 7.44
C ILE A 191 15.74 -7.05 7.72
N TYR A 192 16.44 -7.44 6.67
CA TYR A 192 17.57 -8.35 6.67
C TYR A 192 18.82 -7.59 6.24
N THR A 193 19.99 -8.12 6.58
CA THR A 193 21.28 -7.60 6.14
C THR A 193 22.02 -8.71 5.40
N SER A 194 22.86 -8.38 4.42
CA SER A 194 23.76 -9.36 3.79
C SER A 194 24.58 -10.06 4.88
N LYS A 195 24.49 -11.39 4.97
CA LYS A 195 25.20 -12.22 5.95
C LYS A 195 26.71 -12.25 5.71
N ASP A 196 27.13 -11.98 4.48
CA ASP A 196 28.52 -12.04 4.06
C ASP A 196 29.13 -10.63 4.00
N ASP A 197 30.34 -10.50 4.57
CA ASP A 197 31.24 -9.34 4.58
C ASP A 197 30.82 -8.11 5.41
N VAL A 198 31.12 -8.16 6.71
CA VAL A 198 32.36 -7.67 7.33
C VAL A 198 32.18 -7.85 8.83
N SER A 199 33.00 -8.69 9.47
CA SER A 199 33.04 -8.86 10.92
C SER A 199 33.20 -7.50 11.62
N GLY A 200 32.09 -6.89 12.06
CA GLY A 200 32.08 -5.64 12.83
C GLY A 200 31.29 -4.47 12.22
N SER A 201 30.85 -4.52 10.96
CA SER A 201 30.17 -3.38 10.32
C SER A 201 28.68 -3.24 10.66
N ILE A 202 28.07 -4.31 11.17
CA ILE A 202 26.65 -4.39 11.50
C ILE A 202 26.49 -5.15 12.81
N ARG A 203 25.78 -4.56 13.77
CA ARG A 203 25.31 -5.26 14.96
C ARG A 203 23.86 -4.88 15.23
N ILE A 204 22.94 -5.81 14.94
CA ILE A 204 21.53 -5.67 15.28
C ILE A 204 21.35 -5.98 16.77
N LYS A 205 20.66 -5.08 17.49
CA LYS A 205 20.37 -5.22 18.93
C LYS A 205 18.93 -5.62 19.18
N ASP A 206 18.00 -5.06 18.39
CA ASP A 206 16.57 -5.26 18.56
C ASP A 206 15.86 -5.07 17.21
N SER A 207 14.70 -5.70 17.05
CA SER A 207 13.85 -5.55 15.88
C SER A 207 12.36 -5.56 16.25
N LEU A 208 11.58 -4.85 15.44
CA LEU A 208 10.14 -4.76 15.58
C LEU A 208 9.51 -4.92 14.21
N SER A 209 8.54 -5.82 14.10
CA SER A 209 7.65 -5.91 12.94
C SER A 209 6.23 -5.56 13.39
N LEU A 210 5.54 -4.79 12.58
CA LEU A 210 4.17 -4.37 12.80
C LEU A 210 3.32 -4.75 11.59
N ASN A 211 2.15 -5.33 11.87
CA ASN A 211 1.05 -5.43 10.93
C ASN A 211 -0.21 -4.94 11.64
N LYS A 212 -0.80 -3.87 11.14
CA LYS A 212 -2.11 -3.36 11.55
C LYS A 212 -3.01 -3.35 10.33
N ASN A 213 -3.94 -4.31 10.26
CA ASN A 213 -4.92 -4.43 9.17
C ASN A 213 -4.29 -4.41 7.76
N GLY A 214 -3.15 -5.07 7.56
CA GLY A 214 -2.44 -5.13 6.28
C GLY A 214 -1.43 -3.99 6.05
N TRP A 215 -1.39 -2.96 6.91
CA TRP A 215 -0.33 -1.97 6.89
C TRP A 215 0.88 -2.49 7.64
N THR A 216 1.99 -2.69 6.93
CA THR A 216 3.17 -3.36 7.48
C THR A 216 4.39 -2.46 7.56
N ALA A 217 5.07 -2.51 8.70
CA ALA A 217 6.30 -1.78 8.95
C ALA A 217 7.31 -2.66 9.69
N ALA A 218 8.59 -2.37 9.50
CA ALA A 218 9.70 -3.07 10.14
C ALA A 218 10.71 -2.06 10.64
N LEU A 219 11.22 -2.23 11.86
CA LEU A 219 12.24 -1.40 12.46
C LEU A 219 13.36 -2.27 13.01
N VAL A 220 14.59 -1.80 12.90
CA VAL A 220 15.79 -2.45 13.45
C VAL A 220 16.63 -1.40 14.16
N ASP A 221 16.99 -1.65 15.43
CA ASP A 221 17.98 -0.87 16.18
C ASP A 221 19.32 -1.60 16.16
N GLY A 222 20.38 -0.89 15.80
CA GLY A 222 21.70 -1.48 15.69
C GLY A 222 22.83 -0.47 15.55
N GLU A 223 24.04 -1.00 15.49
CA GLU A 223 25.24 -0.27 15.10
C GLU A 223 25.54 -0.57 13.63
N PHE A 224 25.71 0.48 12.83
CA PHE A 224 25.92 0.40 11.39
C PHE A 224 27.03 1.36 10.97
N MET A 225 27.88 0.91 10.04
CA MET A 225 28.93 1.71 9.42
C MET A 225 28.51 2.14 8.01
N PHE A 226 27.98 3.35 7.85
CA PHE A 226 27.60 3.86 6.53
C PHE A 226 28.80 4.37 5.73
N ASN A 227 28.65 4.44 4.41
CA ASN A 227 29.65 4.99 3.48
C ASN A 227 31.03 4.28 3.50
N THR A 228 31.08 2.99 3.85
CA THR A 228 32.32 2.19 3.91
C THR A 228 32.63 1.40 2.63
N ALA A 229 33.89 0.96 2.51
CA ALA A 229 34.33 -0.01 1.51
C ALA A 229 34.95 -1.27 2.15
N PRO A 230 34.42 -2.49 1.89
CA PRO A 230 33.20 -2.78 1.12
C PRO A 230 31.93 -2.22 1.80
N GLY A 231 30.90 -1.98 0.98
CA GLY A 231 29.56 -1.63 1.48
C GLY A 231 28.76 -2.91 1.72
N PHE A 232 27.55 -2.77 2.26
CA PHE A 232 26.64 -3.89 2.53
C PHE A 232 25.21 -3.55 2.12
N TRP A 233 24.39 -4.58 2.02
CA TRP A 233 22.99 -4.45 1.59
C TRP A 233 22.05 -4.70 2.76
N PHE A 234 21.07 -3.81 2.90
CA PHE A 234 19.83 -4.08 3.61
C PHE A 234 18.82 -4.63 2.62
N TYR A 235 18.08 -5.63 3.04
CA TYR A 235 16.99 -6.20 2.26
C TYR A 235 15.71 -6.07 3.06
N VAL A 236 14.66 -5.59 2.41
CA VAL A 236 13.32 -5.60 2.98
C VAL A 236 12.60 -6.79 2.39
N GLY A 237 12.09 -7.67 3.24
CA GLY A 237 11.38 -8.88 2.83
C GLY A 237 10.03 -9.01 3.51
N MET A 238 9.08 -9.60 2.80
CA MET A 238 7.78 -9.98 3.35
C MET A 238 7.76 -11.48 3.62
N SER A 239 7.27 -11.87 4.79
CA SER A 239 7.00 -13.25 5.16
C SER A 239 5.51 -13.46 5.41
N ASP A 240 5.04 -14.67 5.17
CA ASP A 240 3.69 -15.09 5.53
C ASP A 240 3.71 -15.71 6.94
N ALA A 241 2.79 -15.33 7.81
CA ALA A 241 2.63 -15.98 9.12
C ALA A 241 2.28 -17.48 8.99
N LYS A 242 1.67 -17.90 7.87
CA LYS A 242 1.26 -19.29 7.62
C LYS A 242 2.34 -20.14 6.93
N GLU A 243 3.31 -19.53 6.26
CA GLU A 243 4.42 -20.22 5.58
C GLU A 243 5.76 -19.84 6.20
N SER A 244 6.07 -20.43 7.36
CA SER A 244 7.36 -20.25 8.03
C SER A 244 8.51 -20.61 7.07
N GLY A 245 9.30 -19.61 6.68
CA GLY A 245 10.54 -19.79 5.93
C GLY A 245 10.55 -19.25 4.49
N LYS A 246 9.39 -18.93 3.87
CA LYS A 246 9.39 -18.24 2.57
C LYS A 246 9.44 -16.73 2.77
N ILE A 247 10.59 -16.14 2.46
CA ILE A 247 10.79 -14.68 2.45
C ILE A 247 10.82 -14.22 1.00
N ARG A 248 9.88 -13.35 0.63
CA ARG A 248 9.94 -12.63 -0.64
C ARG A 248 10.73 -11.34 -0.43
N LEU A 249 11.88 -11.21 -1.08
CA LEU A 249 12.62 -9.95 -1.11
C LEU A 249 11.84 -8.92 -1.93
N LEU A 250 11.65 -7.74 -1.36
CA LEU A 250 10.87 -6.65 -1.94
C LEU A 250 11.78 -5.53 -2.43
N GLU A 251 12.74 -5.12 -1.60
CA GLU A 251 13.64 -4.02 -1.93
C GLU A 251 15.02 -4.23 -1.31
N ARG A 252 16.04 -3.59 -1.88
CA ARG A 252 17.40 -3.58 -1.35
C ARG A 252 17.93 -2.14 -1.25
N PHE A 253 18.60 -1.84 -0.15
CA PHE A 253 19.24 -0.55 0.11
C PHE A 253 20.73 -0.76 0.34
N HIS A 254 21.56 0.02 -0.34
CA HIS A 254 23.01 -0.06 -0.20
C HIS A 254 23.51 0.89 0.88
N SER A 255 24.45 0.43 1.73
CA SER A 255 25.00 1.26 2.81
C SER A 255 25.93 2.38 2.34
N ARG A 256 26.43 2.32 1.10
CA ARG A 256 27.04 3.49 0.46
C ARG A 256 25.99 4.34 -0.20
N ILE A 257 25.85 5.55 0.30
CA ILE A 257 24.91 6.54 -0.21
C ILE A 257 25.70 7.36 -1.22
N LYS A 258 25.56 6.98 -2.50
CA LYS A 258 26.32 7.61 -3.60
C LYS A 258 25.98 9.11 -3.66
N GLN A 259 27.02 9.94 -3.67
CA GLN A 259 26.96 11.32 -4.16
C GLN A 259 26.47 11.34 -5.61
#